data_AF-A0AAQ4E0M3-F1
#
_entry.id   AF-A0AAQ4E0M3-F1
#
_cell.length_a   1.000
_cell.length_b   1.000
_cell.length_c   1.000
_cell.angle_alpha   90.00
_cell.angle_beta   90.00
_cell.angle_gamma   90.00
#
_symmetry.space_group_name_H-M   'P 1'
#
loop_
_entity.id
_entity.type
_entity.pdbx_description
1 polymer ?
#
loop_
_entity_poly.entity_id
_entity_poly.type
_entity_poly.pdbx_seq_one_letter_code
_entity_poly.pdbx_strand_id
1 'polypeptide(L)'
;MDKTPTQGPSVPRTETSEEMKNEVALLRKAIADVQQEVTRKEGILRQLNIVKAHRKKNQEEPIDDLIDQWRSAAQQAILDFQQNMPEPKPGLKDILSQFQIEHSAIGYSEDEDCFV
;
A
#
# COMPACT_ATOMS: atom_id res chain seq x y z
N MET A 1 26.85 -88.02 -9.73
CA MET A 1 25.92 -87.32 -10.65
C MET A 1 25.12 -86.35 -9.81
N ASP A 2 25.71 -85.15 -9.65
CA ASP A 2 25.19 -84.02 -8.90
C ASP A 2 24.01 -83.35 -9.61
N LYS A 3 22.95 -83.04 -8.86
CA LYS A 3 22.03 -81.94 -9.17
C LYS A 3 21.53 -81.31 -7.87
N THR A 4 22.23 -80.27 -7.43
CA THR A 4 21.73 -79.26 -6.50
C THR A 4 20.90 -78.25 -7.30
N PRO A 5 19.65 -77.94 -6.93
CA PRO A 5 18.95 -76.80 -7.48
C PRO A 5 19.42 -75.51 -6.79
N THR A 6 20.15 -74.70 -7.56
CA THR A 6 20.61 -73.36 -7.20
C THR A 6 19.43 -72.44 -6.86
N GLN A 7 19.36 -71.98 -5.60
CA GLN A 7 18.59 -70.80 -5.21
C GLN A 7 19.21 -69.57 -5.90
N GLY A 8 18.46 -68.93 -6.79
CA GLY A 8 18.79 -67.59 -7.28
C GLY A 8 18.58 -66.53 -6.20
N PRO A 9 19.34 -65.42 -6.23
CA PRO A 9 19.24 -64.38 -5.21
C PRO A 9 17.90 -63.64 -5.34
N SER A 10 17.11 -63.63 -4.27
CA SER A 10 15.85 -62.88 -4.16
C SER A 10 16.04 -61.69 -3.22
N VAL A 11 16.22 -60.47 -3.74
CA VAL A 11 15.87 -59.16 -3.12
C VAL A 11 15.92 -58.07 -4.22
N PRO A 12 15.20 -56.92 -4.21
CA PRO A 12 13.98 -56.47 -3.51
C PRO A 12 12.92 -55.85 -4.45
N ARG A 13 11.67 -56.35 -4.44
CA ARG A 13 10.54 -55.65 -5.10
C ARG A 13 9.98 -54.48 -4.26
N THR A 14 10.46 -54.34 -3.03
CA THR A 14 9.96 -53.43 -2.00
C THR A 14 10.68 -52.09 -1.97
N GLU A 15 11.98 -52.05 -2.31
CA GLU A 15 12.81 -50.83 -2.31
C GLU A 15 12.38 -49.84 -3.41
N THR A 16 12.11 -50.34 -4.62
CA THR A 16 11.67 -49.52 -5.76
C THR A 16 10.29 -48.89 -5.58
N SER A 17 9.41 -49.48 -4.77
CA SER A 17 8.08 -48.93 -4.48
C SER A 17 8.13 -47.81 -3.43
N GLU A 18 9.02 -47.93 -2.44
CA GLU A 18 9.26 -46.91 -1.42
C GLU A 18 9.98 -45.69 -2.01
N GLU A 19 10.96 -45.90 -2.90
CA GLU A 19 11.68 -44.84 -3.61
C GLU A 19 10.75 -44.00 -4.50
N MET A 20 9.89 -44.64 -5.30
CA MET A 20 8.89 -43.91 -6.10
C MET A 20 7.91 -43.11 -5.22
N LYS A 21 7.49 -43.64 -4.07
CA LYS A 21 6.60 -42.90 -3.16
C LYS A 21 7.28 -41.66 -2.60
N ASN A 22 8.57 -41.76 -2.26
CA ASN A 22 9.37 -40.63 -1.80
C ASN A 22 9.55 -39.58 -2.91
N GLU A 23 9.83 -40.00 -4.14
CA GLU A 23 9.94 -39.09 -5.28
C GLU A 23 8.63 -38.35 -5.56
N VAL A 24 7.49 -39.06 -5.53
CA VAL A 24 6.16 -38.45 -5.67
C VAL A 24 5.85 -37.49 -4.52
N ALA A 25 6.27 -37.79 -3.30
CA ALA A 25 6.10 -36.89 -2.15
C ALA A 25 6.95 -35.61 -2.30
N LEU A 26 8.19 -35.74 -2.77
CA LEU A 26 9.06 -34.60 -3.05
C LEU A 26 8.50 -33.71 -4.15
N LEU A 27 7.98 -34.30 -5.23
CA LEU A 27 7.34 -33.56 -6.33
C LEU A 27 6.08 -32.82 -5.86
N ARG A 28 5.24 -33.46 -5.03
CA ARG A 28 4.06 -32.81 -4.45
C ARG A 28 4.43 -31.62 -3.57
N LYS A 29 5.49 -31.76 -2.77
CA LYS A 29 6.01 -30.65 -1.96
C LYS A 29 6.51 -29.51 -2.84
N ALA A 30 7.30 -29.80 -3.86
CA ALA A 30 7.80 -28.78 -4.78
C ALA A 30 6.66 -28.05 -5.52
N ILE A 31 5.61 -28.75 -5.92
CA ILE A 31 4.41 -28.15 -6.53
C ILE A 31 3.72 -27.20 -5.54
N ALA A 32 3.54 -27.62 -4.29
CA ALA A 32 2.92 -26.79 -3.26
C ALA A 32 3.75 -25.52 -2.96
N ASP A 33 5.08 -25.65 -2.86
CA ASP A 33 5.99 -24.53 -2.63
C ASP A 33 5.94 -23.53 -3.80
N VAL A 34 5.92 -24.02 -5.04
CA VAL A 34 5.78 -23.17 -6.24
C VAL A 34 4.42 -22.48 -6.27
N GLN A 35 3.34 -23.19 -5.96
CA GLN A 35 1.99 -22.60 -5.91
C GLN A 35 1.89 -21.49 -4.87
N GLN A 36 2.45 -21.72 -3.67
CA GLN A 36 2.49 -20.70 -2.62
C GLN A 36 3.24 -19.45 -3.07
N GLU A 37 4.38 -19.63 -3.74
CA GLU A 37 5.18 -18.51 -4.22
C GLU A 37 4.49 -17.74 -5.37
N VAL A 38 3.76 -18.43 -6.24
CA VAL A 38 2.93 -17.80 -7.27
C VAL A 38 1.84 -16.95 -6.62
N THR A 39 1.06 -17.51 -5.69
CA THR A 39 0.00 -16.76 -4.99
C THR A 39 0.56 -15.55 -4.25
N ARG A 40 1.73 -15.68 -3.62
CA ARG A 40 2.41 -14.56 -2.95
C ARG A 40 2.76 -13.45 -3.95
N LYS A 41 3.35 -13.80 -5.10
CA LYS A 41 3.71 -12.84 -6.15
C LYS A 41 2.49 -12.17 -6.77
N GLU A 42 1.41 -12.92 -7.00
CA GLU A 42 0.14 -12.38 -7.49
C GLU A 42 -0.48 -11.37 -6.52
N GLY A 43 -0.44 -11.65 -5.22
CA GLY A 43 -0.87 -10.71 -4.18
C GLY A 43 -0.08 -9.40 -4.21
N ILE A 44 1.25 -9.49 -4.35
CA ILE A 44 2.13 -8.31 -4.47
C ILE A 44 1.81 -7.53 -5.76
N LEU A 45 1.65 -8.22 -6.89
CA LEU A 45 1.32 -7.59 -8.17
C LEU A 45 -0.02 -6.86 -8.12
N ARG A 46 -1.03 -7.45 -7.46
CA ARG A 46 -2.33 -6.79 -7.27
C ARG A 46 -2.19 -5.48 -6.49
N GLN A 47 -1.46 -5.51 -5.37
CA GLN A 47 -1.23 -4.31 -4.56
C GLN A 47 -0.49 -3.24 -5.36
N LEU A 48 0.55 -3.64 -6.11
CA LEU A 48 1.32 -2.73 -6.94
C LEU A 48 0.45 -2.10 -8.05
N ASN A 49 -0.44 -2.88 -8.67
CA ASN A 49 -1.35 -2.38 -9.69
C ASN A 49 -2.34 -1.36 -9.13
N ILE A 50 -2.85 -1.58 -7.92
CA ILE A 50 -3.72 -0.60 -7.24
C ILE A 50 -2.95 0.72 -7.03
N VAL A 51 -1.74 0.65 -6.49
CA VAL A 51 -0.90 1.85 -6.27
C VAL A 51 -0.57 2.54 -7.60
N LYS A 52 -0.23 1.77 -8.64
CA LYS A 52 0.08 2.30 -9.97
C LYS A 52 -1.13 2.98 -10.60
N ALA A 53 -2.32 2.38 -10.49
CA ALA A 53 -3.56 2.95 -10.97
C ALA A 53 -3.92 4.24 -10.22
N HIS A 54 -3.76 4.25 -8.89
CA HIS A 54 -3.95 5.44 -8.06
C HIS A 54 -2.99 6.56 -8.44
N ARG A 55 -1.70 6.25 -8.63
CA ARG A 55 -0.71 7.23 -9.11
C ARG A 55 -1.04 7.77 -10.49
N LYS A 56 -1.49 6.93 -11.41
CA LYS A 56 -1.90 7.35 -12.76
C LYS A 56 -3.16 8.22 -12.73
N LYS A 57 -4.13 7.89 -11.87
CA LYS A 57 -5.37 8.66 -11.71
C LYS A 57 -5.11 10.00 -11.02
N ASN A 58 -4.21 10.05 -10.04
CA ASN A 58 -3.87 11.27 -9.30
C ASN A 58 -2.70 12.05 -9.95
N GLN A 59 -2.43 11.83 -11.24
CA GLN A 59 -1.56 12.70 -12.04
C GLN A 59 -2.29 13.94 -12.57
N GLU A 60 -3.61 14.04 -12.38
CA GLU A 60 -4.45 15.17 -12.81
C GLU A 60 -4.42 16.34 -11.79
N GLU A 61 -3.22 16.80 -11.47
CA GLU A 61 -2.83 17.69 -10.36
C GLU A 61 -2.47 16.93 -9.07
N PRO A 62 -1.21 17.04 -8.59
CA PRO A 62 -0.81 16.63 -7.26
C PRO A 62 -1.82 17.15 -6.24
N ILE A 63 -2.21 16.30 -5.29
CA ILE A 63 -3.11 16.70 -4.21
C ILE A 63 -2.55 17.90 -3.43
N ASP A 64 -1.23 18.04 -3.40
CA ASP A 64 -0.48 19.15 -2.81
C ASP A 64 -0.76 20.46 -3.56
N ASP A 65 -0.77 20.45 -4.89
CA ASP A 65 -1.09 21.63 -5.71
C ASP A 65 -2.54 22.08 -5.49
N LEU A 66 -3.47 21.13 -5.36
CA LEU A 66 -4.86 21.43 -5.00
C LEU A 66 -4.96 22.01 -3.59
N ILE A 67 -4.24 21.45 -2.61
CA ILE A 67 -4.19 21.98 -1.25
C ILE A 67 -3.71 23.43 -1.26
N ASP A 68 -2.65 23.73 -2.00
CA ASP A 68 -2.09 25.09 -2.09
C ASP A 68 -3.05 26.07 -2.78
N GLN A 69 -3.74 25.64 -3.83
CA GLN A 69 -4.77 26.45 -4.51
C GLN A 69 -5.94 26.78 -3.57
N TRP A 70 -6.50 25.76 -2.90
CA TRP A 70 -7.62 25.96 -1.97
C TRP A 70 -7.20 26.77 -0.75
N ARG A 71 -5.98 26.55 -0.24
CA ARG A 71 -5.41 27.35 0.85
C ARG A 71 -5.30 28.81 0.43
N SER A 72 -4.69 29.09 -0.72
CA SER A 72 -4.51 30.45 -1.23
C SER A 72 -5.86 31.14 -1.44
N ALA A 73 -6.83 30.45 -2.04
CA ALA A 73 -8.17 30.98 -2.25
C ALA A 73 -8.89 31.30 -0.93
N ALA A 74 -8.76 30.43 0.08
CA ALA A 74 -9.34 30.64 1.40
C ALA A 74 -8.69 31.83 2.13
N GLN A 75 -7.35 31.94 2.09
CA GLN A 75 -6.62 33.07 2.69
C GLN A 75 -7.08 34.41 2.09
N GLN A 76 -7.17 34.49 0.75
CA GLN A 76 -7.66 35.70 0.06
C GLN A 76 -9.10 36.03 0.47
N ALA A 77 -9.99 35.03 0.48
CA ALA A 77 -11.38 35.24 0.88
C ALA A 77 -11.53 35.76 2.32
N ILE A 78 -10.68 35.28 3.24
CA ILE A 78 -10.67 35.74 4.63
C ILE A 78 -10.17 37.19 4.73
N LEU A 79 -9.10 37.55 3.99
CA LEU A 79 -8.61 38.92 3.94
C LEU A 79 -9.66 39.87 3.35
N ASP A 80 -10.29 39.48 2.25
CA ASP A 80 -11.36 40.24 1.61
C ASP A 80 -12.56 40.41 2.56
N PHE A 81 -12.91 39.37 3.30
CA PHE A 81 -13.97 39.43 4.31
C PHE A 81 -13.63 40.41 5.44
N GLN A 82 -12.39 40.36 5.96
CA GLN A 82 -11.93 41.29 6.99
C GLN A 82 -11.90 42.75 6.50
N GLN A 83 -11.55 42.98 5.23
CA GLN A 83 -11.52 44.32 4.64
C GLN A 83 -12.92 44.94 4.51
N ASN A 84 -13.94 44.12 4.22
CA ASN A 84 -15.33 44.55 4.05
C ASN A 84 -16.14 44.61 5.35
N MET A 85 -15.56 44.22 6.50
CA MET A 85 -16.21 44.29 7.80
C MET A 85 -16.26 45.73 8.36
N PRO A 86 -17.32 46.10 9.08
CA PRO A 86 -17.41 47.39 9.76
C PRO A 86 -16.38 47.51 10.90
N GLU A 87 -15.96 48.73 11.22
CA GLU A 87 -15.07 48.95 12.38
C GLU A 87 -15.79 48.69 13.71
N PRO A 88 -15.14 48.08 14.72
CA PRO A 88 -13.74 47.62 14.72
C PRO A 88 -13.54 46.30 13.96
N LYS A 89 -12.50 46.24 13.12
CA LYS A 89 -12.18 45.04 12.36
C LYS A 89 -11.68 43.94 13.31
N PRO A 90 -12.30 42.75 13.31
CA PRO A 90 -11.80 41.63 14.11
C PRO A 90 -10.42 41.18 13.60
N GLY A 91 -9.59 40.67 14.52
CA GLY A 91 -8.29 40.08 14.16
C GLY A 91 -8.49 38.79 13.33
N LEU A 92 -7.48 38.38 12.57
CA LEU A 92 -7.60 37.16 11.76
C LEU A 92 -7.85 35.94 12.64
N LYS A 93 -7.23 35.88 13.82
CA LYS A 93 -7.48 34.85 14.84
C LYS A 93 -8.96 34.70 15.22
N ASP A 94 -9.66 35.81 15.41
CA ASP A 94 -11.06 35.81 15.82
C ASP A 94 -11.95 35.30 14.70
N ILE A 95 -11.64 35.69 13.46
CA ILE A 95 -12.32 35.22 12.26
C ILE A 95 -12.12 33.72 12.09
N LEU A 96 -10.88 33.23 12.16
CA LEU A 96 -10.56 31.81 12.06
C LEU A 96 -11.25 30.99 13.14
N SER A 97 -11.28 31.50 14.38
CA SER A 97 -11.95 30.86 15.51
C SER A 97 -13.47 30.76 15.29
N GLN A 98 -14.10 31.79 14.71
CA GLN A 98 -15.53 31.77 14.39
C GLN A 98 -15.87 30.77 13.29
N PHE A 99 -15.02 30.67 12.26
CA PHE A 99 -15.19 29.71 11.18
C PHE A 99 -14.70 28.29 11.54
N GLN A 100 -14.13 28.10 12.73
CA GLN A 100 -13.54 26.83 13.19
C GLN A 100 -12.47 26.31 12.21
N ILE A 101 -11.68 27.23 11.65
CA ILE A 101 -10.59 26.91 10.74
C ILE A 101 -9.33 26.69 11.57
N GLU A 102 -8.79 25.47 11.49
CA GLU A 102 -7.50 25.12 12.07
C GLU A 102 -6.37 25.99 11.51
N HIS A 103 -5.57 26.58 12.40
CA HIS A 103 -4.46 27.46 12.01
C HIS A 103 -3.46 26.72 11.11
N SER A 104 -3.22 25.45 11.40
CA SER A 104 -2.34 24.57 10.63
C SER A 104 -2.85 24.27 9.21
N ALA A 105 -4.16 24.29 8.99
CA ALA A 105 -4.76 23.99 7.68
C ALA A 105 -4.52 25.13 6.68
N ILE A 106 -4.58 26.38 7.18
CA ILE A 106 -4.48 27.59 6.36
C ILE A 106 -3.13 28.31 6.48
N GLY A 107 -2.19 27.79 7.27
CA GLY A 107 -0.86 28.39 7.45
C GLY A 107 -0.90 29.67 8.27
N TYR A 108 -1.79 29.80 9.25
CA TYR A 108 -1.87 31.01 10.08
C TYR A 108 -0.83 31.00 11.21
N SER A 109 -0.12 32.13 11.37
CA SER A 109 0.80 32.39 12.48
C SER A 109 0.15 33.30 13.52
N GLU A 110 0.02 32.81 14.75
CA GLU A 110 -0.50 33.61 15.87
C GLU A 110 0.46 34.73 16.30
N ASP A 111 1.76 34.54 16.09
CA ASP A 111 2.79 35.49 16.53
C ASP A 111 2.85 36.72 15.61
N GLU A 112 2.60 36.52 14.32
CA GLU A 112 2.68 37.58 13.28
C GLU A 112 1.31 38.06 12.80
N ASP A 113 0.21 37.44 13.27
CA ASP A 113 -1.17 37.65 12.81
C ASP A 113 -1.29 37.68 11.28
N CYS A 114 -0.64 36.72 10.62
CA CYS A 114 -0.54 36.65 9.16
C CYS A 114 -0.56 35.20 8.65
N PHE A 115 -0.78 35.04 7.34
CA PHE A 115 -0.67 33.75 6.66
C PHE A 115 0.77 33.54 6.16
N VAL A 116 1.28 32.32 6.36
CA VAL A 116 2.65 31.85 6.06
C VAL A 116 2.63 30.79 4.98
#